data_AF-A0A7S2VGF3-F1
#
_entry.id   AF-A0A7S2VGF3-F1
#
_cell.length_a   1.000
_cell.length_b   1.000
_cell.length_c   1.000
_cell.angle_alpha   90.00
_cell.angle_beta   90.00
_cell.angle_gamma   90.00
#
_symmetry.space_group_name_H-M   'P 1'
#
loop_
_entity.id
_entity.type
_entity.pdbx_description
1 polymer ?
#
loop_
_entity_poly.entity_id
_entity_poly.type
_entity_poly.pdbx_seq_one_letter_code
_entity_poly.pdbx_strand_id
1 'polypeptide(L)'
;MVKIGAFNIELVAADTKEVFKEHIAPDGQVYAEVEPGVDYFISTRTDVGRVRFEYSVDGVNLGYGHNFGRPSISRYAGSYLSIDGKQTMTALHFNKTREAQDVAPDRLTGKIEARVYTFG
;
A
#
# COMPACT_ATOMS: atom_id res chain seq x y z
N MET A 1 -7.76 7.27 1.11
CA MET A 1 -8.57 6.04 1.13
C MET A 1 -9.23 5.76 -0.22
N VAL A 2 -8.70 4.76 -0.94
CA VAL A 2 -9.26 4.27 -2.20
C VAL A 2 -10.32 3.25 -1.86
N LYS A 3 -11.57 3.49 -2.26
CA LYS A 3 -12.64 2.50 -2.12
C LYS A 3 -12.96 1.86 -3.47
N ILE A 4 -12.79 0.55 -3.56
CA ILE A 4 -13.13 -0.25 -4.75
C ILE A 4 -14.13 -1.31 -4.30
N GLY A 5 -15.42 -1.07 -4.58
CA GLY A 5 -16.50 -1.94 -4.10
C GLY A 5 -16.52 -2.06 -2.58
N ALA A 6 -16.29 -3.27 -2.07
CA ALA A 6 -16.28 -3.60 -0.63
C ALA A 6 -14.88 -3.45 0.03
N PHE A 7 -13.89 -2.96 -0.71
CA PHE A 7 -12.49 -2.91 -0.29
C PHE A 7 -12.03 -1.48 -0.13
N ASN A 8 -11.22 -1.21 0.90
CA ASN A 8 -10.57 0.07 1.10
C ASN A 8 -9.07 -0.15 1.26
N ILE A 9 -8.27 0.68 0.61
CA ILE A 9 -6.81 0.66 0.67
C ILE A 9 -6.35 2.10 0.89
N GLU A 10 -5.39 2.32 1.78
CA GLU A 10 -4.85 3.64 2.06
C GLU A 10 -3.40 3.57 2.55
N LEU A 11 -2.64 4.65 2.33
CA LEU A 11 -1.31 4.81 2.92
C LEU A 11 -1.44 5.54 4.26
N VAL A 12 -0.68 5.08 5.24
CA VAL A 12 -0.73 5.56 6.62
C VAL A 12 0.68 5.82 7.11
N ALA A 13 0.94 7.01 7.68
CA ALA A 13 2.22 7.33 8.29
C ALA A 13 2.54 6.36 9.45
N ALA A 14 3.77 5.88 9.53
CA ALA A 14 4.14 4.81 10.45
C ALA A 14 4.10 5.24 11.92
N ASP A 15 4.41 6.51 12.19
CA ASP A 15 4.52 7.13 13.51
C ASP A 15 3.17 7.66 14.03
N THR A 16 2.47 8.47 13.24
CA THR A 16 1.22 9.14 13.65
C THR A 16 -0.03 8.33 13.37
N LYS A 17 0.07 7.32 12.49
CA LYS A 17 -1.08 6.60 11.93
C LYS A 17 -2.07 7.48 11.18
N GLU A 18 -1.64 8.66 10.73
CA GLU A 18 -2.47 9.54 9.90
C GLU A 18 -2.55 9.01 8.47
N VAL A 19 -3.76 9.07 7.92
CA VAL A 19 -4.06 8.62 6.55
C VAL A 19 -3.68 9.71 5.57
N PHE A 20 -2.98 9.33 4.50
CA PHE A 20 -2.69 10.23 3.40
C PHE A 20 -3.85 10.35 2.40
N LYS A 21 -3.97 11.54 1.82
CA LYS A 21 -4.92 11.82 0.75
C LYS A 21 -4.41 11.17 -0.55
N GLU A 22 -5.21 10.32 -1.17
CA GLU A 22 -4.88 9.85 -2.52
C GLU A 22 -5.45 10.78 -3.58
N HIS A 23 -4.94 10.59 -4.78
CA HIS A 23 -5.27 11.29 -5.99
C HIS A 23 -5.59 10.28 -7.08
N ILE A 24 -6.54 10.64 -7.94
CA ILE A 24 -6.90 9.86 -9.12
C ILE A 24 -6.40 10.66 -10.32
N ALA A 25 -5.45 10.08 -11.06
CA ALA A 25 -4.95 10.64 -12.31
C ALA A 25 -6.04 10.58 -13.41
N PRO A 26 -5.93 11.39 -14.48
CA PRO A 26 -6.93 11.42 -15.56
C PRO A 26 -7.15 10.07 -16.27
N ASP A 27 -6.18 9.16 -16.22
CA ASP A 27 -6.23 7.80 -16.76
C ASP A 27 -6.89 6.78 -15.79
N GLY A 28 -7.37 7.24 -14.63
CA GLY A 28 -7.97 6.40 -13.59
C GLY A 28 -6.95 5.77 -12.64
N GLN A 29 -5.64 6.04 -12.81
CA GLN A 29 -4.62 5.56 -11.90
C GLN A 29 -4.74 6.24 -10.53
N VAL A 30 -4.74 5.45 -9.45
CA VAL A 30 -4.73 5.99 -8.09
C VAL A 30 -3.31 6.04 -7.55
N TYR A 31 -2.94 7.15 -6.93
CA TYR A 31 -1.62 7.37 -6.34
C TYR A 31 -1.72 8.20 -5.06
N ALA A 32 -0.75 8.07 -4.15
CA ALA A 32 -0.64 8.89 -2.95
C ALA A 32 0.63 9.74 -3.04
N GLU A 33 0.54 11.02 -2.66
CA GLU A 33 1.74 11.85 -2.54
C GLU A 33 2.43 11.55 -1.22
N VAL A 34 3.60 10.92 -1.27
CA VAL A 34 4.42 10.64 -0.09
C VAL A 34 5.37 11.79 0.23
N GLU A 35 5.64 11.98 1.51
CA GLU A 35 6.69 12.87 2.01
C GLU A 35 8.03 12.10 1.99
N PRO A 36 9.11 12.74 1.51
CA PRO A 36 10.43 12.13 1.58
C PRO A 36 10.85 11.92 3.03
N GLY A 37 11.54 10.81 3.30
CA GLY A 37 12.14 10.57 4.61
C GLY A 37 11.13 10.10 5.67
N VAL A 38 9.86 9.95 5.31
CA VAL A 38 8.82 9.41 6.19
C VAL A 38 8.59 7.93 5.87
N ASP A 39 8.32 7.18 6.93
CA ASP A 39 8.04 5.75 6.89
C ASP A 39 6.52 5.51 6.86
N TYR A 40 6.06 4.53 6.08
CA TYR A 40 4.65 4.30 5.85
C TYR A 40 4.22 2.84 5.96
N PHE A 41 2.94 2.62 6.26
CA PHE A 41 2.26 1.34 6.09
C PHE A 41 1.10 1.47 5.09
N ILE A 42 0.79 0.37 4.42
CA ILE A 42 -0.44 0.21 3.66
C ILE A 42 -1.50 -0.32 4.62
N SER A 43 -2.58 0.43 4.85
CA SER A 43 -3.77 -0.04 5.56
C SER A 43 -4.78 -0.60 4.57
N THR A 44 -5.30 -1.79 4.87
CA THR A 44 -6.36 -2.42 4.06
C THR A 44 -7.52 -2.88 4.91
N ARG A 45 -8.72 -2.65 4.39
CA ARG A 45 -9.99 -2.98 5.00
C ARG A 45 -10.89 -3.69 3.99
N THR A 46 -11.68 -4.63 4.48
CA THR A 46 -12.69 -5.31 3.68
C THR A 46 -13.99 -5.43 4.46
N ASP A 47 -15.10 -5.08 3.81
CA ASP A 47 -16.46 -5.27 4.35
C ASP A 47 -16.98 -6.70 4.09
N VAL A 48 -16.21 -7.53 3.38
CA VAL A 48 -16.50 -8.95 3.08
C VAL A 48 -15.37 -9.88 3.58
N GLY A 49 -15.68 -11.16 3.76
CA GLY A 49 -14.71 -12.20 4.11
C GLY A 49 -14.26 -13.04 2.90
N ARG A 50 -13.41 -14.04 3.16
CA ARG A 50 -12.81 -14.96 2.19
C ARG A 50 -12.06 -14.27 1.05
N VAL A 51 -11.29 -13.24 1.41
CA VAL A 51 -10.47 -12.51 0.44
C VAL A 51 -9.00 -12.52 0.81
N ARG A 52 -8.14 -12.47 -0.20
CA ARG A 52 -6.71 -12.16 -0.06
C ARG A 52 -6.36 -10.91 -0.81
N PHE A 53 -5.59 -10.07 -0.15
CA PHE A 53 -4.92 -8.94 -0.77
C PHE A 53 -3.46 -9.31 -1.03
N GLU A 54 -2.98 -9.07 -2.25
CA GLU A 54 -1.55 -9.07 -2.58
C GLU A 54 -1.15 -7.67 -2.97
N TYR A 55 -0.01 -7.22 -2.45
CA TYR A 55 0.41 -5.84 -2.54
C TYR A 55 1.57 -5.66 -3.51
N SER A 56 1.55 -4.58 -4.26
CA SER A 56 2.68 -4.11 -5.05
C SER A 56 2.83 -2.61 -4.87
N VAL A 57 4.07 -2.14 -4.94
CA VAL A 57 4.43 -0.73 -4.82
C VAL A 57 5.24 -0.37 -6.04
N ASP A 58 4.76 0.60 -6.82
CA ASP A 58 5.37 1.00 -8.09
C ASP A 58 5.66 -0.22 -9.01
N GLY A 59 4.71 -1.17 -9.08
CA GLY A 59 4.83 -2.42 -9.85
C GLY A 59 5.65 -3.53 -9.18
N VAL A 60 6.34 -3.26 -8.07
CA VAL A 60 7.14 -4.26 -7.34
C VAL A 60 6.30 -4.97 -6.30
N ASN A 61 6.15 -6.29 -6.43
CA ASN A 61 5.40 -7.11 -5.49
C ASN A 61 6.13 -7.22 -4.13
N LEU A 62 5.40 -7.07 -3.02
CA LEU A 62 5.98 -7.15 -1.67
C LEU A 62 6.31 -8.58 -1.21
N GLY A 63 5.93 -9.60 -2.00
CA GLY A 63 6.23 -11.01 -1.75
C GLY A 63 5.27 -11.71 -0.79
N TYR A 64 4.21 -11.03 -0.32
CA TYR A 64 3.23 -11.60 0.60
C TYR A 64 1.83 -10.96 0.44
N GLY A 65 0.85 -11.52 1.16
CA GLY A 65 -0.51 -11.02 1.16
C GLY A 65 -1.26 -11.28 2.47
N HIS A 66 -2.39 -10.60 2.64
CA HIS A 66 -3.25 -10.75 3.81
C HIS A 66 -4.53 -11.50 3.48
N ASN A 67 -4.77 -12.58 4.22
CA ASN A 67 -6.03 -13.31 4.19
C ASN A 67 -7.02 -12.74 5.21
N PHE A 68 -8.22 -12.46 4.74
CA PHE A 68 -9.36 -12.02 5.54
C PHE A 68 -10.44 -13.08 5.47
N GLY A 69 -10.51 -13.97 6.47
CA GLY A 69 -11.57 -15.00 6.54
C GLY A 69 -12.97 -14.43 6.84
N ARG A 70 -13.03 -13.22 7.40
CA ARG A 70 -14.24 -12.46 7.76
C ARG A 70 -14.03 -10.96 7.48
N PRO A 71 -15.09 -10.14 7.40
CA PRO A 71 -14.96 -8.69 7.34
C PRO A 71 -14.02 -8.18 8.43
N SER A 72 -13.18 -7.20 8.10
CA SER A 72 -12.15 -6.70 9.01
C SER A 72 -11.89 -5.23 8.77
N ILE A 73 -11.77 -4.49 9.88
CA ILE A 73 -11.72 -3.04 9.89
C ILE A 73 -10.36 -2.44 9.50
N SER A 74 -9.24 -3.11 9.73
CA SER A 74 -7.95 -2.81 9.06
C SER A 74 -6.89 -3.89 9.30
N ARG A 75 -5.96 -4.04 8.35
CA ARG A 75 -4.64 -4.67 8.53
C ARG A 75 -3.56 -3.82 7.86
N TYR A 76 -2.41 -3.72 8.51
CA TYR A 76 -1.25 -3.00 8.02
C TYR A 76 -0.28 -3.94 7.30
N ALA A 77 0.17 -3.52 6.12
CA ALA A 77 1.23 -4.13 5.33
C ALA A 77 2.42 -3.15 5.22
N GLY A 78 3.63 -3.69 5.32
CA GLY A 78 4.90 -2.99 5.14
C GLY A 78 5.92 -3.82 4.36
N SER A 79 7.21 -3.52 4.48
CA SER A 79 8.26 -4.42 4.00
C SER A 79 8.41 -5.60 4.95
N TYR A 80 8.62 -6.80 4.41
CA TYR A 80 8.81 -8.01 5.21
C TYR A 80 10.28 -8.44 5.17
N LEU A 81 10.88 -8.56 6.35
CA LEU A 81 12.22 -9.09 6.53
C LEU A 81 12.16 -10.35 7.39
N SER A 82 12.74 -11.44 6.90
CA SER A 82 12.87 -12.69 7.64
C SER A 82 14.35 -12.94 7.94
N ILE A 83 14.73 -12.83 9.21
CA ILE A 83 16.08 -13.13 9.69
C ILE A 83 15.96 -14.23 10.74
N ASP A 84 16.70 -15.33 10.57
CA ASP A 84 16.76 -16.46 11.51
C ASP A 84 15.39 -17.01 11.94
N GLY A 85 14.45 -17.11 10.99
CA GLY A 85 13.09 -17.60 11.23
C GLY A 85 12.18 -16.63 11.99
N LYS A 86 12.68 -15.45 12.37
CA LYS A 86 11.86 -14.36 12.92
C LYS A 86 11.43 -13.41 11.81
N GLN A 87 10.12 -13.23 11.71
CA GLN A 87 9.51 -12.31 10.77
C GLN A 87 9.36 -10.94 11.42
N THR A 88 9.94 -9.92 10.79
CA THR A 88 9.78 -8.53 11.18
C THR A 88 9.16 -7.76 10.03
N MET A 89 8.05 -7.09 10.28
CA MET A 89 7.46 -6.14 9.34
C MET A 89 8.00 -4.75 9.66
N THR A 90 8.62 -4.11 8.67
CA THR A 90 9.08 -2.72 8.76
C THR A 90 8.20 -1.84 7.89
N ALA A 91 8.16 -0.55 8.19
CA ALA A 91 7.50 0.40 7.33
C ALA A 91 8.18 0.47 5.95
N LEU A 92 7.42 0.91 4.95
CA LEU A 92 7.91 1.24 3.62
C LEU A 92 8.52 2.64 3.66
N HIS A 93 9.78 2.73 3.24
CA HIS A 93 10.47 3.99 3.13
C HIS A 93 10.47 4.45 1.67
N PHE A 94 9.98 5.66 1.41
CA PHE A 94 9.98 6.25 0.08
C PHE A 94 11.01 7.37 -0.01
N ASN A 95 12.12 7.10 -0.69
CA ASN A 95 13.11 8.11 -1.04
C ASN A 95 12.56 8.94 -2.22
N LYS A 96 12.13 10.18 -1.99
CA LYS A 96 11.56 11.02 -3.07
C LYS A 96 12.67 11.53 -3.98
N THR A 97 12.35 11.72 -5.26
CA THR A 97 12.64 13.00 -5.93
C THR A 97 11.45 13.38 -6.80
N ARG A 98 10.74 14.43 -6.38
CA ARG A 98 9.84 15.22 -7.23
C ARG A 98 10.54 16.57 -7.40
N GLU A 99 11.72 16.54 -8.01
CA GLU A 99 12.45 17.75 -8.38
C GLU A 99 12.70 17.71 -9.89
N ALA A 100 12.39 18.83 -10.55
CA ALA A 100 12.51 19.16 -11.97
C ALA A 100 11.32 18.81 -12.91
N GLN A 101 10.76 19.87 -13.51
CA GLN A 101 10.17 19.82 -14.85
C GLN A 101 11.22 19.21 -15.79
N ASP A 102 10.86 18.17 -16.55
CA ASP A 102 11.69 17.44 -17.54
C ASP A 102 12.29 16.07 -17.14
N VAL A 103 11.83 15.42 -16.06
CA VAL A 103 12.26 14.04 -15.74
C VAL A 103 11.21 12.99 -16.17
N ALA A 104 11.63 12.09 -17.07
CA ALA A 104 10.90 10.90 -17.54
C ALA A 104 10.96 9.75 -16.48
N PRO A 105 10.34 8.57 -16.69
CA PRO A 105 9.27 8.02 -15.85
C PRO A 105 9.67 6.94 -14.82
N ASP A 106 10.86 6.97 -14.26
CA ASP A 106 11.38 5.97 -13.30
C ASP A 106 11.10 6.35 -11.83
N ARG A 107 9.91 6.90 -11.62
CA ARG A 107 9.42 7.39 -10.35
C ARG A 107 9.05 6.24 -9.41
N LEU A 108 9.71 6.14 -8.26
CA LEU A 108 9.07 5.59 -7.06
C LEU A 108 7.99 6.61 -6.63
N THR A 109 6.78 6.45 -7.15
CA THR A 109 5.67 7.40 -6.90
C THR A 109 4.94 7.13 -5.60
N GLY A 110 5.18 5.99 -4.96
CA GLY A 110 4.30 5.51 -3.90
C GLY A 110 2.96 5.03 -4.45
N LYS A 111 2.90 4.57 -5.72
CA LYS A 111 1.70 3.96 -6.28
C LYS A 111 1.50 2.61 -5.60
N ILE A 112 0.44 2.52 -4.80
CA ILE A 112 0.04 1.27 -4.16
C ILE A 112 -0.93 0.55 -5.07
N GLU A 113 -0.63 -0.71 -5.33
CA GLU A 113 -1.47 -1.59 -6.11
C GLU A 113 -1.84 -2.78 -5.24
N ALA A 114 -3.11 -3.13 -5.22
CA ALA A 114 -3.54 -4.36 -4.58
C ALA A 114 -4.33 -5.21 -5.56
N ARG A 115 -3.98 -6.49 -5.63
CA ARG A 115 -4.78 -7.52 -6.28
C ARG A 115 -5.61 -8.22 -5.23
N VAL A 116 -6.92 -8.29 -5.47
CA VAL A 116 -7.87 -8.92 -4.56
C VAL A 116 -8.35 -10.23 -5.17
N TYR A 117 -8.22 -11.30 -4.40
CA TYR A 117 -8.70 -12.63 -4.77
C TYR A 117 -9.78 -13.06 -3.79
N THR A 118 -10.89 -13.59 -4.29
CA THR A 118 -11.92 -14.24 -3.49
C THR A 118 -11.69 -15.74 -3.51
N PHE A 119 -11.83 -16.42 -2.38
CA PHE A 119 -11.76 -17.88 -2.33
C PHE A 119 -13.07 -18.49 -1.85
N GLY A 120 -13.40 -19.65 -2.41
CA GLY A 120 -14.60 -20.44 -2.08
C GLY A 120 -14.54 -21.04 -0.69
#